data_AF-A0A085N5E2-F1
#
_entry.id   AF-A0A085N5E2-F1
#
_cell.length_a   1.000
_cell.length_b   1.000
_cell.length_c   1.000
_cell.angle_alpha   90.00
_cell.angle_beta   90.00
_cell.angle_gamma   90.00
#
_symmetry.space_group_name_H-M   'P 1'
#
loop_
_entity.id
_entity.type
_entity.pdbx_description
1 polymer ?
#
loop_
_entity_poly.entity_id
_entity_poly.type
_entity_poly.pdbx_seq_one_letter_code
_entity_poly.pdbx_strand_id
1 'polypeptide(L)'
;MEEAYKKLRIMWPTTFWKKGLIVLHDNARPHTSFLTQRKMNELGVEELHYPPYSPDLSATDCYLFRELAAFLRQKKYADDSAVKNGFRAFQLTHPED
;
A
#
# COMPACT_ATOMS: atom_id res chain seq x y z
N MET A 1 -1.04 -9.67 -4.39
CA MET A 1 -0.54 -10.22 -3.10
C MET A 1 0.86 -10.82 -3.26
N GLU A 2 1.05 -11.91 -4.01
CA GLU A 2 2.35 -12.59 -4.14
C GLU A 2 3.51 -11.67 -4.59
N GLU A 3 3.28 -10.83 -5.60
CA GLU A 3 4.33 -9.97 -6.16
C GLU A 3 4.69 -8.79 -5.26
N ALA A 4 3.69 -8.23 -4.56
CA ALA A 4 3.90 -7.23 -3.53
C ALA A 4 4.71 -7.84 -2.37
N TYR A 5 4.36 -9.06 -1.95
CA TYR A 5 5.06 -9.78 -0.89
C TYR A 5 6.53 -10.06 -1.22
N LYS A 6 6.85 -10.46 -2.45
CA LYS A 6 8.24 -10.61 -2.90
C LYS A 6 9.03 -9.30 -2.77
N LYS A 7 8.41 -8.17 -3.13
CA LYS A 7 9.03 -6.85 -2.98
C LYS A 7 9.25 -6.47 -1.52
N LEU A 8 8.25 -6.68 -0.66
CA LEU A 8 8.37 -6.43 0.78
C LEU A 8 9.51 -7.25 1.40
N ARG A 9 9.67 -8.50 0.97
CA ARG A 9 10.74 -9.38 1.45
C ARG A 9 12.15 -8.94 1.04
N ILE A 10 12.26 -8.22 -0.07
CA ILE A 10 13.52 -7.63 -0.53
C ILE A 10 13.80 -6.30 0.18
N MET A 11 12.75 -5.49 0.37
CA MET A 11 12.82 -4.14 0.95
C MET A 11 13.06 -4.16 2.46
N TRP A 12 12.44 -5.10 3.18
CA TRP A 12 12.62 -5.25 4.63
C TRP A 12 13.29 -6.59 4.96
N PRO A 13 14.55 -6.59 5.44
CA PRO A 13 15.29 -7.81 5.79
C PRO A 13 14.59 -8.64 6.87
N THR A 14 14.99 -9.91 7.00
CA THR A 14 14.45 -10.92 7.92
C THR A 14 14.34 -10.50 9.39
N THR A 15 15.04 -9.45 9.81
CA THR A 15 14.92 -8.84 11.15
C THR A 15 13.56 -8.17 11.39
N PHE A 16 12.96 -7.55 10.38
CA PHE A 16 11.63 -6.93 10.46
C PHE A 16 10.53 -8.01 10.49
N TRP A 17 10.67 -9.03 9.66
CA TRP A 17 9.76 -10.20 9.61
C TRP A 17 9.70 -10.98 10.93
N LYS A 18 10.80 -11.06 11.69
CA LYS A 18 10.82 -11.72 13.01
C LYS A 18 9.95 -11.02 14.06
N LYS A 19 9.60 -9.74 13.87
CA LYS A 19 8.71 -8.98 14.77
C LYS A 19 7.23 -9.06 14.37
N GLY A 20 6.91 -9.73 13.26
CA GLY A 20 5.57 -9.77 12.67
C GLY A 20 5.31 -8.56 11.77
N LEU A 21 4.66 -8.78 10.63
CA LEU A 21 4.18 -7.71 9.76
C LEU A 21 2.73 -7.40 10.16
N ILE A 22 2.46 -6.15 10.52
CA ILE A 22 1.11 -5.66 10.76
C ILE A 22 0.67 -4.83 9.55
N VAL A 23 -0.49 -5.12 8.99
CA VAL A 23 -1.07 -4.38 7.87
C VAL A 23 -2.32 -3.63 8.34
N LEU A 24 -2.40 -2.36 7.91
CA LEU A 24 -3.60 -1.52 8.03
C LEU A 24 -4.17 -1.31 6.63
N HIS A 25 -5.40 -1.74 6.39
CA HIS A 25 -6.14 -1.48 5.16
C HIS A 25 -7.63 -1.26 5.47
N ASP A 26 -8.37 -0.76 4.49
CA ASP A 26 -9.81 -0.56 4.63
C ASP A 26 -10.59 -1.88 4.59
N ASN A 27 -11.88 -1.82 4.93
CA ASN A 27 -12.77 -2.98 4.98
C ASN A 27 -13.39 -3.32 3.61
N ALA A 28 -12.76 -2.97 2.49
CA ALA A 28 -13.31 -3.28 1.18
C ALA A 28 -13.50 -4.80 1.00
N ARG A 29 -14.53 -5.20 0.26
CA ARG A 29 -14.91 -6.62 0.09
C ARG A 29 -13.77 -7.56 -0.34
N PRO A 30 -12.82 -7.15 -1.22
CA PRO A 30 -11.67 -7.99 -1.55
C PRO A 30 -10.74 -8.21 -0.36
N HIS A 31 -10.59 -7.23 0.53
CA HIS A 31 -9.70 -7.27 1.69
C HIS A 31 -10.27 -8.13 2.82
N THR A 32 -11.58 -8.03 3.06
CA THR A 32 -12.28 -8.83 4.08
C THR A 32 -12.69 -10.23 3.59
N SER A 33 -12.37 -10.60 2.34
CA SER A 33 -12.73 -11.90 1.81
C SER A 33 -12.00 -13.04 2.53
N PHE A 34 -12.65 -14.20 2.62
CA PHE A 34 -12.05 -15.39 3.22
C PHE A 34 -10.71 -15.78 2.58
N LEU A 35 -10.59 -15.66 1.26
CA LEU A 35 -9.36 -16.01 0.54
C LEU A 35 -8.20 -15.08 0.93
N THR A 36 -8.47 -13.79 1.10
CA THR A 36 -7.47 -12.81 1.54
C THR A 36 -7.04 -13.07 2.97
N GLN A 37 -8.00 -13.23 3.90
CA GLN A 37 -7.69 -13.53 5.30
C GLN A 37 -6.87 -14.82 5.45
N ARG A 38 -7.22 -15.88 4.69
CA ARG A 38 -6.46 -17.13 4.70
C ARG A 38 -5.02 -16.92 4.23
N LYS A 39 -4.82 -16.13 3.17
CA LYS A 39 -3.48 -15.83 2.65
C LYS A 39 -2.68 -14.95 3.61
N MET A 40 -3.29 -13.98 4.31
CA MET A 40 -2.61 -13.19 5.34
C MET A 40 -2.09 -14.08 6.48
N ASN A 41 -2.92 -15.02 6.94
CA ASN A 41 -2.53 -16.01 7.96
C ASN A 41 -1.40 -16.91 7.49
N GLU A 42 -1.46 -17.44 6.26
CA GLU A 42 -0.38 -18.24 5.66
C GLU A 42 0.96 -17.49 5.58
N LEU A 43 0.91 -16.16 5.43
CA LEU A 43 2.08 -15.28 5.36
C LEU A 43 2.54 -14.77 6.73
N GLY A 44 1.83 -15.08 7.82
CA GLY A 44 2.12 -14.58 9.16
C GLY A 44 1.93 -13.06 9.30
N VAL A 45 1.00 -12.49 8.53
CA VAL A 45 0.67 -11.07 8.54
C VAL A 45 -0.52 -10.85 9.45
N GLU A 46 -0.36 -9.98 10.45
CA GLU A 46 -1.42 -9.57 11.35
C GLU A 46 -2.18 -8.39 10.74
N GLU A 47 -3.51 -8.44 10.76
CA GLU A 47 -4.36 -7.35 10.30
C GLU A 47 -4.75 -6.47 11.50
N LEU A 48 -4.44 -5.18 11.42
CA LEU A 48 -4.86 -4.24 12.45
C LEU A 48 -6.34 -3.90 12.25
N HIS A 49 -7.13 -4.00 13.31
CA HIS A 49 -8.57 -3.74 13.25
C HIS A 49 -8.84 -2.30 12.80
N TYR A 50 -9.59 -2.17 11.69
CA TYR A 50 -9.96 -0.87 11.12
C TYR A 50 -11.46 -0.63 11.26
N PRO A 51 -11.89 0.47 11.89
CA PRO A 51 -13.31 0.80 11.97
C PRO A 51 -13.88 1.10 10.57
N PRO A 52 -15.14 0.73 10.29
CA PRO A 52 -15.79 1.07 9.03
C PRO A 52 -15.75 2.57 8.75
N TYR A 53 -15.53 2.94 7.48
CA TYR A 53 -15.61 4.32 6.97
C TYR A 53 -14.74 5.35 7.70
N SER A 54 -13.52 4.97 8.09
CA SER A 54 -12.60 5.87 8.81
C SER A 54 -11.37 6.27 7.99
N PRO A 55 -11.52 6.88 6.79
CA PRO A 55 -10.40 7.23 5.90
C PRO A 55 -9.38 8.17 6.57
N ASP A 56 -9.78 8.88 7.62
CA ASP A 56 -8.94 9.70 8.50
C ASP A 56 -7.84 8.88 9.22
N LEU A 57 -8.05 7.57 9.39
CA LEU A 57 -7.12 6.66 10.05
C LEU A 57 -6.12 5.99 9.09
N SER A 58 -6.36 6.08 7.79
CA SER A 58 -5.46 5.53 6.77
C SER A 58 -4.40 6.57 6.42
N ALA A 59 -3.14 6.27 6.74
CA ALA A 59 -2.01 7.09 6.35
C ALA A 59 -1.92 7.24 4.81
N THR A 60 -2.33 6.21 4.07
CA THR A 60 -2.38 6.23 2.61
C THR A 60 -3.41 7.24 2.11
N ASP A 61 -4.62 7.24 2.66
CA ASP A 61 -5.70 8.11 2.21
C ASP A 61 -5.50 9.56 2.66
N CYS A 62 -5.03 9.78 3.89
CA CYS A 62 -4.87 11.12 4.45
C CYS A 62 -3.64 11.88 3.95
N TYR A 63 -2.54 11.16 3.73
CA TYR A 63 -1.25 11.78 3.43
C TYR A 63 -0.81 11.46 2.01
N LEU A 64 -0.59 10.18 1.69
CA LEU A 64 0.02 9.80 0.41
C LEU A 64 -0.83 10.23 -0.80
N PHE A 65 -2.14 9.96 -0.77
CA PHE A 65 -3.03 10.35 -1.87
C PHE A 65 -3.26 11.85 -1.99
N ARG A 66 -3.14 12.59 -0.88
CA ARG A 66 -3.19 14.05 -0.92
C ARG A 66 -1.97 14.63 -1.64
N GLU A 67 -0.77 14.16 -1.30
CA GLU A 67 0.47 14.56 -1.97
C GLU A 67 0.47 14.11 -3.45
N LEU A 68 -0.02 12.90 -3.72
CA LEU A 68 -0.17 12.40 -5.08
C LEU A 68 -1.14 13.28 -5.90
N ALA A 69 -2.29 13.66 -5.33
CA ALA A 69 -3.24 14.54 -6.00
C ALA A 69 -2.62 15.92 -6.32
N ALA A 70 -1.82 16.47 -5.40
CA ALA A 70 -1.07 17.70 -5.64
C ALA A 70 -0.03 17.51 -6.75
N PHE A 71 0.69 16.40 -6.77
CA PHE A 71 1.66 16.06 -7.81
C PHE A 71 1.02 15.87 -9.18
N LEU A 72 -0.17 15.26 -9.24
CA LEU A 72 -0.91 14.99 -10.48
C LEU A 72 -1.63 16.22 -11.02
N ARG A 73 -1.77 17.29 -10.23
CA ARG A 73 -2.50 18.49 -10.61
C ARG A 73 -1.98 19.05 -11.94
N GLN A 74 -2.90 19.27 -12.88
CA GLN A 74 -2.64 19.78 -14.23
C GLN A 74 -1.77 18.87 -15.14
N LYS A 75 -1.45 17.64 -14.72
CA LYS A 75 -0.77 16.66 -15.59
C LYS A 75 -1.80 15.89 -16.40
N LYS A 76 -1.48 15.66 -17.67
CA LYS A 76 -2.23 14.76 -18.56
C LYS A 76 -1.28 13.72 -19.10
N TYR A 77 -1.73 12.48 -19.10
CA TYR A 77 -0.96 11.34 -19.59
C TYR A 77 -1.66 10.78 -20.83
N ALA A 78 -0.88 10.50 -21.87
CA ALA A 78 -1.41 10.01 -23.14
C ALA A 78 -1.77 8.52 -23.10
N ASP A 79 -1.08 7.76 -22.25
CA ASP A 79 -1.24 6.32 -22.13
C ASP A 79 -0.84 5.82 -20.72
N ASP A 80 -1.09 4.54 -20.47
CA ASP A 80 -0.78 3.86 -19.21
C ASP A 80 0.72 3.81 -18.88
N SER A 81 1.59 3.76 -19.89
CA SER A 81 3.05 3.80 -19.69
C SER A 81 3.49 5.16 -19.14
N ALA A 82 2.93 6.24 -19.69
CA ALA A 82 3.16 7.60 -19.21
C ALA A 82 2.64 7.77 -17.78
N VAL A 83 1.50 7.18 -17.41
CA VAL A 83 0.99 7.17 -16.03
C VAL A 83 1.96 6.44 -15.09
N LYS A 84 2.40 5.23 -15.46
CA LYS A 84 3.35 4.44 -14.65
C LYS A 84 4.67 5.18 -14.43
N ASN A 85 5.20 5.82 -15.46
CA ASN A 85 6.43 6.61 -15.37
C ASN A 85 6.22 7.86 -14.52
N GLY A 86 5.07 8.54 -14.66
CA GLY A 86 4.70 9.66 -13.79
C GLY A 86 4.62 9.27 -12.32
N PHE A 87 4.04 8.11 -12.01
CA PHE A 87 3.98 7.60 -10.65
C PHE A 87 5.36 7.22 -10.10
N ARG A 88 6.23 6.62 -10.91
CA ARG A 88 7.64 6.37 -10.51
C ARG A 88 8.38 7.66 -10.20
N ALA A 89 8.17 8.72 -10.99
CA ALA A 89 8.74 10.03 -10.72
C ALA A 89 8.22 10.61 -9.39
N PHE A 90 6.93 10.44 -9.07
CA PHE A 90 6.37 10.81 -7.77
C PHE A 90 7.07 10.07 -6.62
N GLN A 91 7.28 8.76 -6.74
CA GLN A 91 7.99 7.97 -5.72
C GLN A 91 9.42 8.48 -5.46
N LEU A 92 10.12 8.96 -6.49
CA LEU A 92 11.46 9.53 -6.34
C LEU A 92 11.47 10.90 -5.64
N THR A 93 10.35 11.63 -5.66
CA THR A 93 10.22 12.92 -4.94
C THR A 93 9.94 12.76 -3.44
N HIS A 94 9.59 11.55 -3.01
CA HIS A 94 9.33 11.19 -1.61
C HIS A 94 10.20 9.98 -1.26
N PRO A 95 11.53 10.17 -1.16
CA PRO A 95 12.45 9.08 -0.81
C PRO A 95 12.03 8.48 0.54
N GLU A 96 12.21 7.17 0.68
CA GLU A 96 11.93 6.46 1.94
C GLU A 96 12.89 6.98 3.03
N ASP A 97 12.34 7.53 4.11
CA ASP A 97 13.08 7.83 5.35
C ASP A 97 13.43 6.55 6.12
#